data_AF-A0A7W1KBT9-F1
#
_entry.id   AF-A0A7W1KBT9-F1
#
_cell.length_a   1.000
_cell.length_b   1.000
_cell.length_c   1.000
_cell.angle_alpha   90.00
_cell.angle_beta   90.00
_cell.angle_gamma   90.00
#
_symmetry.space_group_name_H-M   'P 1'
#
loop_
_entity.id
_entity.type
_entity.pdbx_description
1 polymer ?
#
loop_
_entity_poly.entity_id
_entity_poly.type
_entity_poly.pdbx_seq_one_letter_code
_entity_poly.pdbx_strand_id
1 'polypeptide(L)'
;MGVHRVLALATAITALAVPGAAVAAAPPTILSAGIDAEDRLYVTWSLGEGTTYDHAGFATSPESDPLQPGFFDPANVAVSGCPAPPDTCTGTPTSTAFRSGDSVARDRRYFVKVTAIAGKGDYATSPIWVVDETKPQKLGKPPGGPTPATNIPAIGRPYMAAPAPSASVSVLSLPTTVSGLRTSGARLRVTCKRAPCTLAASLAMNGRPLRRFGSLIGSGTTRTVVLKPTKAGLERLRGRSRTQLKITAAVTQKGETQRVERRLIVRR
;
A
#
# COMPACT_ATOMS: atom_id res chain seq x y z
N MET A 1 27.38 -10.59 -88.50
CA MET A 1 26.54 -9.53 -87.90
C MET A 1 25.33 -10.21 -87.28
N GLY A 2 24.99 -10.18 -86.01
CA GLY A 2 25.61 -9.79 -84.75
C GLY A 2 24.77 -10.49 -83.67
N VAL A 3 25.40 -11.20 -82.75
CA VAL A 3 24.73 -12.04 -81.74
C VAL A 3 24.28 -11.15 -80.58
N HIS A 4 22.97 -10.97 -80.40
CA HIS A 4 22.42 -10.29 -79.23
C HIS A 4 22.13 -11.28 -78.11
N ARG A 5 23.03 -11.33 -77.13
CA ARG A 5 22.79 -11.92 -75.80
C ARG A 5 21.91 -10.96 -74.99
N VAL A 6 20.75 -11.43 -74.57
CA VAL A 6 19.89 -10.74 -73.59
C VAL A 6 20.34 -11.18 -72.19
N LEU A 7 20.78 -10.21 -71.39
CA LEU A 7 21.19 -10.36 -70.01
C LEU A 7 19.93 -10.33 -69.12
N ALA A 8 19.62 -11.41 -68.41
CA ALA A 8 18.57 -11.43 -67.39
C ALA A 8 19.13 -10.90 -66.07
N LEU A 9 18.69 -9.72 -65.65
CA LEU A 9 18.99 -9.16 -64.32
C LEU A 9 18.04 -9.77 -63.30
N ALA A 10 18.57 -10.57 -62.37
CA ALA A 10 17.82 -11.08 -61.22
C ALA A 10 17.74 -9.98 -60.14
N THR A 11 16.57 -9.39 -59.95
CA THR A 11 16.27 -8.50 -58.81
C THR A 11 16.09 -9.33 -57.54
N ALA A 12 17.11 -9.31 -56.67
CA ALA A 12 17.01 -9.81 -55.30
C ALA A 12 16.13 -8.87 -54.47
N ILE A 13 14.96 -9.36 -54.03
CA ILE A 13 14.10 -8.65 -53.07
C ILE A 13 14.67 -8.92 -51.68
N THR A 14 15.42 -7.96 -51.14
CA THR A 14 15.82 -7.92 -49.73
C THR A 14 14.60 -7.55 -48.89
N ALA A 15 13.93 -8.55 -48.32
CA ALA A 15 12.93 -8.34 -47.27
C ALA A 15 13.64 -7.80 -46.02
N LEU A 16 13.60 -6.49 -45.82
CA LEU A 16 14.00 -5.84 -44.57
C LEU A 16 13.03 -6.31 -43.47
N ALA A 17 13.48 -7.25 -42.65
CA ALA A 17 12.81 -7.60 -41.40
C ALA A 17 12.75 -6.34 -40.53
N VAL A 18 11.58 -5.71 -40.46
CA VAL A 18 11.32 -4.62 -39.54
C VAL A 18 11.49 -5.21 -38.13
N PRO A 19 12.41 -4.71 -37.30
CA PRO A 19 12.50 -5.13 -35.91
C PRO A 19 11.19 -4.72 -35.23
N GLY A 20 10.31 -5.70 -35.01
CA GLY A 20 9.12 -5.51 -34.21
C GLY A 20 9.55 -5.06 -32.83
N ALA A 21 9.27 -3.80 -32.49
CA ALA A 21 9.39 -3.33 -31.12
C ALA A 21 8.56 -4.28 -30.26
N ALA A 22 9.20 -4.96 -29.31
CA ALA A 22 8.52 -5.79 -28.35
C ALA A 22 7.56 -4.88 -27.56
N VAL A 23 6.29 -4.90 -27.93
CA VAL A 23 5.24 -4.16 -27.22
C VAL A 23 5.17 -4.82 -25.85
N ALA A 24 5.48 -4.04 -24.80
CA ALA A 24 5.28 -4.50 -23.44
C ALA A 24 3.83 -4.95 -23.29
N ALA A 25 3.64 -6.21 -22.91
CA ALA A 25 2.32 -6.80 -22.80
C ALA A 25 1.46 -5.97 -21.84
N ALA A 26 0.27 -5.57 -22.29
CA ALA A 26 -0.63 -4.76 -21.48
C ALA A 26 -1.10 -5.55 -20.25
N PRO A 27 -1.18 -4.92 -19.06
CA PRO A 27 -1.68 -5.59 -17.87
C PRO A 27 -3.15 -6.01 -18.04
N PRO A 28 -3.59 -7.09 -17.37
CA PRO A 28 -5.00 -7.46 -17.34
C PRO A 28 -5.87 -6.32 -16.83
N THR A 29 -7.04 -6.13 -17.44
CA THR A 29 -8.03 -5.15 -17.00
C THR A 29 -9.20 -5.86 -16.35
N ILE A 30 -9.43 -5.62 -15.06
CA ILE A 30 -10.65 -6.10 -14.40
C ILE A 30 -11.84 -5.30 -14.93
N LEU A 31 -12.88 -6.01 -15.36
CA LEU A 31 -14.12 -5.43 -15.91
C LEU A 31 -15.19 -5.35 -14.83
N SER A 32 -15.28 -6.38 -13.97
CA SER A 32 -16.18 -6.39 -12.81
C SER A 32 -15.62 -7.30 -11.73
N ALA A 33 -15.96 -7.05 -10.48
CA ALA A 33 -15.70 -7.95 -9.37
C ALA A 33 -16.78 -7.75 -8.32
N GLY A 34 -17.14 -8.79 -7.57
CA GLY A 34 -18.18 -8.69 -6.57
C GLY A 34 -18.34 -9.94 -5.71
N ILE A 35 -19.34 -9.90 -4.83
CA ILE A 35 -19.89 -11.07 -4.15
C ILE A 35 -21.28 -11.30 -4.74
N ASP A 36 -21.52 -12.47 -5.31
CA ASP A 36 -22.81 -12.82 -5.90
C ASP A 36 -23.87 -13.19 -4.84
N ALA A 37 -25.04 -13.67 -5.28
CA ALA A 37 -26.16 -13.98 -4.38
C ALA A 37 -25.89 -15.20 -3.48
N GLU A 38 -24.98 -16.09 -3.87
CA GLU A 38 -24.59 -17.29 -3.15
C GLU A 38 -23.35 -17.09 -2.25
N ASP A 39 -23.05 -15.83 -1.93
CA ASP A 39 -21.89 -15.45 -1.12
C ASP A 39 -20.55 -15.86 -1.75
N ARG A 40 -20.48 -16.04 -3.07
CA ARG A 40 -19.23 -16.38 -3.75
C ARG A 40 -18.57 -15.15 -4.36
N LEU A 41 -17.25 -15.12 -4.26
CA LEU A 41 -16.45 -14.09 -4.90
C LEU A 41 -16.43 -14.33 -6.40
N TYR A 42 -16.60 -13.27 -7.19
CA TYR A 42 -16.40 -13.33 -8.63
C TYR A 42 -15.55 -12.16 -9.11
N VAL A 43 -14.86 -12.38 -10.23
CA VAL A 43 -14.14 -11.34 -10.97
C VAL A 43 -14.19 -11.66 -12.45
N THR A 44 -14.36 -10.64 -13.27
CA THR A 44 -14.24 -10.72 -14.72
C THR A 44 -13.15 -9.77 -15.21
N TRP A 45 -12.46 -10.14 -16.28
CA TRP A 45 -11.33 -9.38 -16.81
C TRP A 45 -11.19 -9.52 -18.32
N SER A 46 -10.39 -8.63 -18.91
CA SER A 46 -9.82 -8.77 -20.25
C SER A 46 -8.30 -8.86 -20.16
N LEU A 47 -7.71 -9.59 -21.10
CA LEU A 47 -6.26 -9.78 -21.22
C LEU A 47 -5.71 -8.95 -22.38
N GLY A 48 -4.46 -8.50 -22.25
CA GLY A 48 -3.74 -7.89 -23.35
C GLY A 48 -3.36 -8.92 -24.41
N GLU A 49 -3.16 -8.47 -25.65
CA GLU A 49 -2.66 -9.34 -26.72
C GLU A 49 -1.34 -10.01 -26.31
N GLY A 50 -1.21 -11.30 -26.63
CA GLY A 50 0.00 -12.08 -26.30
C GLY A 50 0.16 -12.42 -24.81
N THR A 51 -0.88 -12.24 -23.98
CA THR A 51 -0.89 -12.69 -22.58
C THR A 51 -1.81 -13.89 -22.37
N THR A 52 -1.45 -14.73 -21.40
CA THR A 52 -2.28 -15.86 -20.95
C THR A 52 -2.64 -15.66 -19.50
N TYR A 53 -3.88 -15.94 -19.12
CA TYR A 53 -4.28 -15.92 -17.72
C TYR A 53 -3.41 -16.85 -16.87
N ASP A 54 -3.04 -16.40 -15.68
CA ASP A 54 -2.33 -17.21 -14.69
C ASP A 54 -3.26 -17.53 -13.51
N HIS A 55 -3.62 -16.52 -12.72
CA HIS A 55 -4.54 -16.67 -11.61
C HIS A 55 -5.24 -15.35 -11.24
N ALA A 56 -6.38 -15.47 -10.56
CA ALA A 56 -7.05 -14.41 -9.83
C ALA A 56 -6.83 -14.68 -8.34
N GLY A 57 -6.28 -13.69 -7.63
CA GLY A 57 -6.05 -13.76 -6.20
C GLY A 57 -7.05 -12.89 -5.47
N PHE A 58 -7.82 -13.47 -4.54
CA PHE A 58 -8.67 -12.74 -3.60
C PHE A 58 -8.02 -12.76 -2.23
N ALA A 59 -7.62 -11.59 -1.76
CA ALA A 59 -7.00 -11.44 -0.45
C ALA A 59 -7.96 -10.77 0.53
N THR A 60 -7.85 -11.18 1.79
CA THR A 60 -8.47 -10.49 2.93
C THR A 60 -7.43 -10.45 4.04
N SER A 61 -7.08 -9.25 4.49
CA SER A 61 -6.07 -9.08 5.53
C SER A 61 -6.51 -7.99 6.52
N PRO A 62 -6.17 -8.13 7.81
CA PRO A 62 -6.28 -7.03 8.77
C PRO A 62 -5.33 -5.86 8.47
N GLU A 63 -4.36 -6.05 7.56
CA GLU A 63 -3.49 -4.98 7.08
C GLU A 63 -4.28 -3.92 6.29
N SER A 64 -3.99 -2.66 6.58
CA SER A 64 -4.77 -1.53 6.06
C SER A 64 -4.49 -1.18 4.61
N ASP A 65 -3.43 -1.70 4.00
CA ASP A 65 -3.03 -1.28 2.66
C ASP A 65 -2.74 -2.48 1.73
N PRO A 66 -3.62 -2.76 0.75
CA PRO A 66 -3.46 -3.87 -0.17
C PRO A 66 -2.29 -3.68 -1.16
N LEU A 67 -1.66 -2.50 -1.17
CA LEU A 67 -0.46 -2.22 -1.96
C LEU A 67 0.84 -2.63 -1.25
N GLN A 68 0.78 -3.07 0.00
CA GLN A 68 1.98 -3.52 0.71
C GLN A 68 2.54 -4.80 0.06
N PRO A 69 3.88 -4.93 -0.03
CA PRO A 69 4.50 -6.20 -0.38
C PRO A 69 4.00 -7.31 0.55
N GLY A 70 3.58 -8.44 -0.04
CA GLY A 70 3.11 -9.61 0.71
C GLY A 70 1.60 -9.68 0.97
N PHE A 71 0.83 -8.63 0.63
CA PHE A 71 -0.62 -8.63 0.85
C PHE A 71 -1.35 -9.76 0.10
N PHE A 72 -0.85 -10.15 -1.07
CA PHE A 72 -1.35 -11.27 -1.88
C PHE A 72 -0.45 -12.52 -1.79
N ASP A 73 0.36 -12.64 -0.74
CA ASP A 73 1.07 -13.89 -0.48
C ASP A 73 0.08 -15.02 -0.21
N PRO A 74 0.43 -16.29 -0.48
CA PRO A 74 -0.48 -17.43 -0.33
C PRO A 74 -1.17 -17.53 1.04
N ALA A 75 -0.52 -17.04 2.10
CA ALA A 75 -1.08 -17.03 3.46
C ALA A 75 -2.23 -16.03 3.65
N ASN A 76 -2.33 -15.00 2.81
CA ASN A 76 -3.33 -13.92 2.88
C ASN A 76 -4.44 -14.05 1.82
N VAL A 77 -4.27 -15.00 0.89
CA VAL A 77 -5.22 -15.28 -0.19
C VAL A 77 -6.33 -16.20 0.35
N ALA A 78 -7.55 -15.67 0.44
CA ALA A 78 -8.73 -16.42 0.84
C ALA A 78 -9.18 -17.38 -0.27
N VAL A 79 -9.04 -16.95 -1.52
CA VAL A 79 -9.35 -17.75 -2.70
C VAL A 79 -8.38 -17.38 -3.81
N SER A 80 -7.67 -18.38 -4.33
CA SER A 80 -7.03 -18.30 -5.64
C SER A 80 -7.49 -19.48 -6.46
N GLY A 81 -7.77 -19.27 -7.73
CA GLY A 81 -8.08 -20.38 -8.60
C GLY A 81 -8.09 -19.98 -10.06
N CYS A 82 -8.13 -21.01 -10.89
CA CYS A 82 -8.43 -20.83 -12.29
C CYS A 82 -9.94 -20.77 -12.50
N PRO A 83 -10.39 -20.13 -13.60
CA PRO A 83 -11.77 -20.26 -14.04
C PRO A 83 -12.20 -21.73 -14.09
N ALA A 84 -13.44 -22.01 -13.71
CA ALA A 84 -14.01 -23.33 -13.91
C ALA A 84 -14.18 -23.58 -15.43
N PRO A 85 -13.81 -24.76 -15.95
CA PRO A 85 -13.26 -25.93 -15.25
C PRO A 85 -11.74 -25.86 -14.97
N PRO A 86 -11.25 -26.44 -13.85
CA PRO A 86 -9.87 -26.30 -13.37
C PRO A 86 -8.79 -26.94 -14.27
N ASP A 87 -9.17 -27.82 -15.20
CA ASP A 87 -8.24 -28.56 -16.07
C ASP A 87 -7.62 -27.71 -17.19
N THR A 88 -8.02 -26.44 -17.32
CA THR A 88 -7.57 -25.52 -18.39
C THR A 88 -6.62 -24.43 -17.91
N CYS A 89 -6.09 -24.47 -16.67
CA CYS A 89 -5.14 -23.47 -16.16
C CYS A 89 -3.86 -23.32 -17.01
N THR A 90 -3.57 -24.26 -17.90
CA THR A 90 -2.43 -24.24 -18.83
C THR A 90 -2.87 -24.11 -20.29
N GLY A 91 -4.14 -23.79 -20.57
CA GLY A 91 -4.74 -23.84 -21.90
C GLY A 91 -5.60 -22.63 -22.29
N THR A 92 -5.07 -21.84 -23.23
CA THR A 92 -5.72 -20.78 -24.05
C THR A 92 -6.28 -19.50 -23.39
N PRO A 93 -6.25 -18.35 -24.09
CA PRO A 93 -6.37 -16.99 -23.52
C PRO A 93 -7.79 -16.50 -23.21
N THR A 94 -8.83 -17.34 -23.37
CA THR A 94 -10.21 -16.83 -23.53
C THR A 94 -11.07 -16.88 -22.28
N SER A 95 -10.54 -17.25 -21.12
CA SER A 95 -11.32 -17.09 -19.89
C SER A 95 -11.29 -15.65 -19.38
N THR A 96 -12.49 -15.10 -19.19
CA THR A 96 -12.75 -13.73 -18.78
C THR A 96 -13.44 -13.65 -17.42
N ALA A 97 -13.63 -14.76 -16.72
CA ALA A 97 -14.39 -14.79 -15.47
C ALA A 97 -13.92 -15.90 -14.51
N PHE A 98 -13.86 -15.59 -13.21
CA PHE A 98 -13.63 -16.53 -12.12
C PHE A 98 -14.75 -16.37 -11.10
N ARG A 99 -15.15 -17.49 -10.49
CA ARG A 99 -16.09 -17.56 -9.38
C ARG A 99 -15.55 -18.54 -8.34
N SER A 100 -15.51 -18.15 -7.06
CA SER A 100 -15.04 -19.02 -5.99
C SER A 100 -15.96 -20.24 -5.81
N GLY A 101 -15.38 -21.39 -5.49
CA GLY A 101 -16.16 -22.58 -5.11
C GLY A 101 -16.83 -22.41 -3.75
N ASP A 102 -16.07 -21.88 -2.79
CA ASP A 102 -16.51 -21.67 -1.41
C ASP A 102 -17.22 -20.33 -1.24
N SER A 103 -18.22 -20.33 -0.35
CA SER A 103 -18.88 -19.12 0.15
C SER A 103 -17.96 -18.35 1.09
N VAL A 104 -18.06 -17.02 1.08
CA VAL A 104 -17.21 -16.15 1.89
C VAL A 104 -18.02 -15.33 2.90
N ALA A 105 -17.38 -14.97 4.01
CA ALA A 105 -18.01 -14.16 5.04
C ALA A 105 -18.21 -12.70 4.57
N ARG A 106 -19.44 -12.19 4.63
CA ARG A 106 -19.74 -10.80 4.30
C ARG A 106 -19.34 -9.80 5.41
N ASP A 107 -18.59 -10.16 6.43
CA ASP A 107 -18.24 -9.25 7.53
C ASP A 107 -16.95 -8.44 7.28
N ARG A 108 -16.24 -8.73 6.20
CA ARG A 108 -14.93 -8.17 5.89
C ARG A 108 -14.83 -7.66 4.45
N ARG A 109 -13.79 -6.87 4.20
CA ARG A 109 -13.46 -6.36 2.87
C ARG A 109 -12.56 -7.36 2.14
N TYR A 110 -12.84 -7.55 0.85
CA TYR A 110 -12.04 -8.36 -0.07
C TYR A 110 -11.40 -7.49 -1.14
N PHE A 111 -10.20 -7.89 -1.53
CA PHE A 111 -9.44 -7.28 -2.61
C PHE A 111 -9.11 -8.33 -3.64
N VAL A 112 -9.15 -7.96 -4.91
CA VAL A 112 -8.84 -8.87 -6.01
C VAL A 112 -7.80 -8.28 -6.93
N LYS A 113 -6.91 -9.13 -7.44
CA LYS A 113 -6.04 -8.82 -8.58
C LYS A 113 -6.07 -10.00 -9.56
N VAL A 114 -5.88 -9.71 -10.83
CA VAL A 114 -5.71 -10.71 -11.89
C VAL A 114 -4.27 -10.66 -12.38
N THR A 115 -3.64 -11.83 -12.44
CA THR A 115 -2.28 -12.01 -12.94
C THR A 115 -2.34 -12.75 -14.27
N ALA A 116 -1.53 -12.31 -15.23
CA ALA A 116 -1.33 -12.96 -16.51
C ALA A 116 0.15 -13.15 -16.80
N ILE A 117 0.49 -14.19 -17.55
CA ILE A 117 1.81 -14.44 -18.09
C ILE A 117 1.93 -13.65 -19.40
N ALA A 118 2.85 -12.69 -19.41
CA ALA A 118 3.41 -12.08 -20.61
C ALA A 118 4.57 -12.96 -21.11
N GLY A 119 4.73 -13.13 -22.42
CA GLY A 119 5.70 -14.06 -23.01
C GLY A 119 7.10 -14.05 -22.36
N LYS A 120 7.83 -15.19 -22.43
CA LYS A 120 9.11 -15.45 -21.75
C LYS A 120 9.06 -15.49 -20.21
N GLY A 121 7.88 -15.69 -19.63
CA GLY A 121 7.73 -15.93 -18.18
C GLY A 121 7.65 -14.66 -17.33
N ASP A 122 7.46 -13.50 -17.97
CA ASP A 122 7.15 -12.26 -17.28
C ASP A 122 5.69 -12.28 -16.80
N TYR A 123 5.41 -11.65 -15.67
CA TYR A 123 4.04 -11.55 -15.15
C TYR A 123 3.53 -10.10 -15.25
N ALA A 124 2.33 -9.95 -15.77
CA ALA A 124 1.59 -8.70 -15.79
C ALA A 124 0.40 -8.79 -14.82
N THR A 125 0.22 -7.78 -13.98
CA THR A 125 -0.84 -7.76 -12.95
C THR A 125 -1.79 -6.59 -13.15
N SER A 126 -3.09 -6.83 -12.92
CA SER A 126 -4.09 -5.78 -12.93
C SER A 126 -3.89 -4.83 -11.74
N PRO A 127 -4.45 -3.61 -11.80
CA PRO A 127 -4.74 -2.85 -10.60
C PRO A 127 -5.55 -3.70 -9.61
N ILE A 128 -5.32 -3.51 -8.32
CA ILE A 128 -6.10 -4.18 -7.28
C ILE A 128 -7.50 -3.55 -7.28
N TRP A 129 -8.54 -4.35 -7.19
CA TRP A 129 -9.93 -3.90 -7.04
C TRP A 129 -10.46 -4.20 -5.64
N VAL A 130 -11.33 -3.32 -5.15
CA VAL A 130 -12.12 -3.56 -3.94
C VAL A 130 -13.44 -4.20 -4.34
N VAL A 131 -13.74 -5.37 -3.79
CA VAL A 131 -14.95 -6.15 -4.12
C VAL A 131 -16.19 -5.63 -3.37
N ASP A 132 -16.00 -5.07 -2.18
CA ASP A 132 -17.08 -4.46 -1.39
C ASP A 132 -16.57 -3.25 -0.60
N GLU A 133 -16.94 -2.06 -1.06
CA GLU A 133 -16.48 -0.81 -0.47
C GLU A 133 -17.20 -0.45 0.82
N THR A 134 -18.43 -0.96 1.02
CA THR A 134 -19.28 -0.57 2.15
C THR A 134 -18.78 -1.11 3.48
N LYS A 135 -17.91 -2.14 3.44
CA LYS A 135 -17.35 -2.76 4.62
C LYS A 135 -16.03 -2.11 5.00
N PRO A 136 -15.89 -1.48 6.17
CA PRO A 136 -14.62 -0.89 6.59
C PRO A 136 -13.56 -1.99 6.80
N GLN A 137 -12.29 -1.68 6.47
CA GLN A 137 -11.15 -2.42 7.01
C GLN A 137 -11.13 -2.21 8.53
N LYS A 138 -11.75 -3.10 9.30
CA LYS A 138 -11.62 -3.07 10.75
C LYS A 138 -10.23 -3.62 11.10
N LEU A 139 -9.32 -2.74 11.52
CA LEU A 139 -8.13 -3.12 12.29
C LEU A 139 -8.60 -3.98 13.47
N GLY A 140 -8.06 -5.19 13.58
CA GLY A 140 -8.65 -6.33 14.30
C GLY A 140 -9.33 -6.03 15.65
N LYS A 141 -10.57 -6.51 15.78
CA LYS A 141 -11.23 -6.83 17.06
C LYS A 141 -12.14 -8.07 16.84
N PRO A 142 -12.30 -9.00 17.81
CA PRO A 142 -12.94 -10.31 17.60
C PRO A 142 -14.44 -10.21 17.26
N PRO A 143 -15.05 -11.29 16.74
CA PRO A 143 -16.40 -11.27 16.18
C PRO A 143 -17.47 -11.26 17.28
N GLY A 144 -18.53 -10.49 17.06
CA GLY A 144 -19.69 -10.42 17.95
C GLY A 144 -20.59 -9.24 17.60
N GLY A 145 -21.44 -9.41 16.59
CA GLY A 145 -22.50 -8.46 16.25
C GLY A 145 -23.32 -8.94 15.05
N PRO A 146 -24.66 -8.83 15.09
CA PRO A 146 -25.55 -9.40 14.09
C PRO A 146 -25.41 -8.65 12.75
N THR A 147 -25.35 -9.42 11.66
CA THR A 147 -25.29 -8.95 10.27
C THR A 147 -26.65 -8.42 9.83
N PRO A 148 -26.79 -7.20 9.28
CA PRO A 148 -27.98 -6.82 8.53
C PRO A 148 -27.72 -6.68 7.03
N ALA A 149 -28.70 -7.18 6.26
CA ALA A 149 -29.12 -6.91 4.88
C ALA A 149 -28.19 -7.27 3.69
N THR A 150 -28.54 -8.39 3.04
CA THR A 150 -28.47 -8.70 1.59
C THR A 150 -29.44 -7.77 0.80
N ASN A 151 -29.33 -7.40 -0.48
CA ASN A 151 -28.58 -7.83 -1.66
C ASN A 151 -28.54 -6.70 -2.71
N ILE A 152 -27.34 -6.24 -3.10
CA ILE A 152 -27.04 -5.66 -4.43
C ILE A 152 -25.64 -6.19 -4.79
N PRO A 153 -25.38 -6.67 -6.02
CA PRO A 153 -24.02 -7.01 -6.44
C PRO A 153 -23.15 -5.78 -6.24
N ALA A 154 -22.21 -5.83 -5.29
CA ALA A 154 -21.24 -4.78 -5.11
C ALA A 154 -20.30 -4.85 -6.31
N ILE A 155 -20.55 -4.03 -7.33
CA ILE A 155 -19.61 -3.85 -8.43
C ILE A 155 -18.41 -3.12 -7.84
N GLY A 156 -17.28 -3.81 -7.81
CA GLY A 156 -16.03 -3.27 -7.33
C GLY A 156 -15.49 -2.14 -8.21
N ARG A 157 -14.43 -1.50 -7.75
CA ARG A 157 -13.67 -0.53 -8.55
C ARG A 157 -12.18 -0.63 -8.23
N PRO A 158 -11.30 -0.05 -9.06
CA PRO A 158 -9.87 0.03 -8.74
C PRO A 158 -9.67 0.63 -7.35
N TYR A 159 -8.89 -0.06 -6.51
CA TYR A 159 -8.48 0.43 -5.21
C TYR A 159 -7.62 1.68 -5.39
N MET A 160 -8.12 2.79 -4.86
CA MET A 160 -7.33 3.99 -4.68
C MET A 160 -6.86 4.02 -3.24
N ALA A 161 -5.53 3.93 -3.04
CA ALA A 161 -4.97 4.13 -1.72
C ALA A 161 -5.46 5.44 -1.12
N ALA A 162 -5.78 5.41 0.17
CA ALA A 162 -6.02 6.65 0.89
C ALA A 162 -4.82 7.59 0.64
N PRO A 163 -5.06 8.85 0.25
CA PRO A 163 -3.96 9.77 0.00
C PRO A 163 -3.09 9.82 1.25
N ALA A 164 -1.78 9.64 1.07
CA ALA A 164 -0.82 9.63 2.18
C ALA A 164 -1.10 10.80 3.13
N PRO A 165 -1.03 10.58 4.46
CA PRO A 165 -1.45 11.56 5.45
C PRO A 165 -0.77 12.88 5.14
N SER A 166 -1.58 13.91 4.94
CA SER A 166 -1.05 15.21 4.51
C SER A 166 -0.25 15.92 5.60
N ALA A 167 -0.24 15.35 6.81
CA ALA A 167 0.60 15.74 7.92
C ALA A 167 1.45 14.55 8.36
N SER A 168 2.74 14.80 8.59
CA SER A 168 3.63 13.82 9.17
C SER A 168 4.49 14.38 10.30
N VAL A 169 4.88 13.51 11.23
CA VAL A 169 5.80 13.82 12.31
C VAL A 169 6.86 12.74 12.42
N SER A 170 8.12 13.15 12.57
CA SER A 170 9.24 12.25 12.81
C SER A 170 10.16 12.80 13.88
N VAL A 171 10.76 11.89 14.64
CA VAL A 171 11.75 12.22 15.64
C VAL A 171 13.11 12.21 14.96
N LEU A 172 13.82 13.35 14.98
CA LEU A 172 15.18 13.44 14.46
C LEU A 172 16.17 12.84 15.46
N SER A 173 17.46 12.85 15.13
CA SER A 173 18.55 12.35 15.98
C SER A 173 18.41 12.85 17.42
N LEU A 174 18.25 11.92 18.35
CA LEU A 174 18.02 12.21 19.76
C LEU A 174 19.35 12.32 20.50
N PRO A 175 19.50 13.27 21.44
CA PRO A 175 20.68 13.34 22.28
C PRO A 175 20.80 12.06 23.10
N THR A 176 21.98 11.41 23.04
CA THR A 176 22.29 10.20 23.82
C THR A 176 22.85 10.50 25.20
N THR A 177 23.15 11.78 25.48
CA THR A 177 23.67 12.24 26.78
C THR A 177 22.73 13.23 27.45
N VAL A 178 22.76 13.26 28.78
CA VAL A 178 22.02 14.26 29.57
C VAL A 178 22.48 15.67 29.18
N SER A 179 23.78 15.90 29.05
CA SER A 179 24.34 17.19 28.61
C SER A 179 23.84 17.59 27.23
N GLY A 180 23.81 16.67 26.26
CA GLY A 180 23.27 16.91 24.92
C GLY A 180 21.78 17.27 24.94
N LEU A 181 21.00 16.67 25.85
CA LEU A 181 19.60 17.03 26.03
C LEU A 181 19.44 18.44 26.61
N ARG A 182 20.34 18.87 27.51
CA ARG A 182 20.31 20.23 28.10
C ARG A 182 20.62 21.30 27.07
N THR A 183 21.60 21.08 26.21
CA THR A 183 22.07 22.07 25.23
C THR A 183 21.19 22.09 23.97
N SER A 184 21.00 20.92 23.36
CA SER A 184 20.40 20.76 22.04
C SER A 184 18.91 20.43 22.06
N GLY A 185 18.42 19.84 23.15
CA GLY A 185 17.03 19.34 23.26
C GLY A 185 16.74 18.18 22.31
N ALA A 186 15.51 17.66 22.37
CA ALA A 186 15.04 16.68 21.39
C ALA A 186 14.41 17.38 20.18
N ARG A 187 14.72 16.94 18.96
CA ARG A 187 14.24 17.58 17.74
C ARG A 187 13.17 16.72 17.05
N LEU A 188 12.08 17.35 16.66
CA LEU A 188 10.99 16.75 15.88
C LEU A 188 10.91 17.47 14.54
N ARG A 189 10.77 16.74 13.44
CA ARG A 189 10.39 17.30 12.14
C ARG A 189 8.90 17.06 11.93
N VAL A 190 8.17 18.11 11.63
CA VAL A 190 6.74 18.07 11.34
C VAL A 190 6.52 18.66 9.96
N THR A 191 5.81 17.93 9.11
CA THR A 191 5.52 18.36 7.74
C THR A 191 4.01 18.38 7.55
N CYS A 192 3.45 19.52 7.15
CA CYS A 192 2.01 19.65 6.91
C CYS A 192 1.80 20.20 5.50
N LYS A 193 1.56 19.28 4.55
CA LYS A 193 1.62 19.55 3.11
C LYS A 193 0.41 20.31 2.58
N ARG A 194 -0.82 19.90 2.96
CA ARG A 194 -2.06 20.38 2.30
C ARG A 194 -2.91 21.35 3.12
N ALA A 195 -2.83 21.31 4.45
CA ALA A 195 -3.64 22.13 5.34
C ALA A 195 -2.87 22.37 6.64
N PRO A 196 -3.24 23.39 7.45
CA PRO A 196 -2.66 23.55 8.77
C PRO A 196 -2.95 22.31 9.64
N CYS A 197 -2.02 22.00 10.53
CA CYS A 197 -2.10 20.84 11.41
C CYS A 197 -1.77 21.24 12.85
N THR A 198 -2.28 20.46 13.81
CA THR A 198 -2.01 20.65 15.23
C THR A 198 -0.95 19.66 15.68
N LEU A 199 0.17 20.15 16.21
CA LEU A 199 1.19 19.33 16.85
C LEU A 199 0.98 19.33 18.36
N ALA A 200 0.95 18.14 18.95
CA ALA A 200 1.11 17.93 20.39
C ALA A 200 2.33 17.03 20.63
N ALA A 201 3.28 17.50 21.43
CA ALA A 201 4.50 16.77 21.73
C ALA A 201 4.85 16.80 23.21
N SER A 202 5.47 15.73 23.70
CA SER A 202 5.90 15.60 25.08
C SER A 202 7.26 14.92 25.18
N LEU A 203 8.06 15.41 26.12
CA LEU A 203 9.30 14.79 26.58
C LEU A 203 9.09 14.41 28.04
N ALA A 204 9.27 13.12 28.36
CA ALA A 204 9.11 12.57 29.68
C ALA A 204 10.32 11.74 30.10
N MET A 205 10.54 11.65 31.40
CA MET A 205 11.55 10.83 32.04
C MET A 205 10.88 9.90 33.04
N ASN A 206 11.00 8.58 32.87
CA ASN A 206 10.33 7.58 33.72
C ASN A 206 8.85 7.91 33.97
N GLY A 207 8.12 8.29 32.92
CA GLY A 207 6.70 8.68 32.99
C GLY A 207 6.42 10.11 33.50
N ARG A 208 7.41 10.82 34.06
CA ARG A 208 7.24 12.21 34.52
C ARG A 208 7.55 13.21 33.41
N PRO A 209 6.67 14.20 33.13
CA PRO A 209 6.90 15.16 32.06
C PRO A 209 8.08 16.09 32.39
N LEU A 210 8.98 16.27 31.42
CA LEU A 210 10.04 17.29 31.41
C LEU A 210 9.63 18.52 30.59
N ARG A 211 8.86 18.31 29.51
CA ARG A 211 8.30 19.36 28.66
C ARG A 211 7.04 18.84 27.95
N ARG A 212 6.06 19.72 27.80
CA ARG A 212 4.94 19.58 26.85
C ARG A 212 5.00 20.74 25.87
N PHE A 213 4.60 20.49 24.63
CA PHE A 213 4.59 21.46 23.55
C PHE A 213 3.34 21.26 22.71
N GLY A 214 2.64 22.34 22.43
CA GLY A 214 1.50 22.37 21.52
C GLY A 214 1.68 23.52 20.55
N SER A 215 1.42 23.32 19.26
CA SER A 215 1.50 24.39 18.27
C SER A 215 0.66 24.08 17.04
N LEU A 216 0.11 25.13 16.43
CA LEU A 216 -0.44 25.09 15.09
C LEU A 216 0.70 25.30 14.09
N ILE A 217 0.79 24.40 13.12
CA ILE A 217 1.77 24.45 12.03
C ILE A 217 1.02 24.78 10.74
N GLY A 218 1.48 25.78 10.01
CA GLY A 218 0.84 26.26 8.78
C GLY A 218 0.82 25.21 7.66
N SER A 219 -0.09 25.38 6.70
CA SER A 219 -0.13 24.58 5.48
C SER A 219 1.10 24.78 4.61
N GLY A 220 1.52 23.74 3.90
CA GLY A 220 2.69 23.76 3.01
C GLY A 220 4.03 23.85 3.74
N THR A 221 4.06 23.72 5.07
CA THR A 221 5.28 23.95 5.85
C THR A 221 5.91 22.66 6.36
N THR A 222 7.24 22.64 6.39
CA THR A 222 8.02 21.70 7.21
C THR A 222 8.70 22.49 8.31
N ARG A 223 8.43 22.14 9.57
CA ARG A 223 8.99 22.80 10.74
C ARG A 223 9.77 21.83 11.60
N THR A 224 10.93 22.27 12.07
CA THR A 224 11.66 21.58 13.14
C THR A 224 11.29 22.18 14.48
N VAL A 225 10.80 21.36 15.40
CA VAL A 225 10.44 21.74 16.77
C VAL A 225 11.46 21.17 17.73
N VAL A 226 11.97 22.02 18.63
CA VAL A 226 12.94 21.62 19.65
C VAL A 226 12.25 21.54 21.01
N LEU A 227 12.22 20.35 21.59
CA LEU A 227 11.74 20.08 22.94
C LEU A 227 12.92 20.17 23.92
N LYS A 228 13.10 21.36 24.50
CA LYS A 228 14.04 21.55 25.62
C LYS A 228 13.33 21.28 26.96
N PRO A 229 13.98 20.59 27.91
CA PRO A 229 13.45 20.46 29.27
C PRO A 229 13.19 21.84 29.89
N THR A 230 12.13 21.95 30.69
CA THR A 230 11.89 23.14 31.53
C THR A 230 12.94 23.25 32.64
N LYS A 231 13.04 24.41 33.31
CA LYS A 231 13.95 24.56 34.48
C LYS A 231 13.72 23.45 35.52
N ALA A 232 12.47 23.15 35.87
CA ALA A 232 12.12 22.04 36.75
C ALA A 232 12.49 20.66 36.15
N GLY A 233 12.37 20.48 34.83
CA GLY A 233 12.83 19.29 34.13
C GLY A 233 14.36 19.11 34.17
N LEU A 234 15.12 20.20 34.10
CA LEU A 234 16.59 20.18 34.20
C LEU A 234 17.06 19.77 35.60
N GLU A 235 16.43 20.29 36.65
CA GLU A 235 16.75 19.87 38.03
C GLU A 235 16.48 18.38 38.24
N ARG A 236 15.42 17.84 37.64
CA ARG A 236 15.12 16.39 37.68
C ARG A 236 16.17 15.53 36.98
N LEU A 237 16.91 16.09 36.02
CA LEU A 237 17.99 15.41 35.31
C LEU A 237 19.33 15.53 36.06
N ARG A 238 19.45 16.45 37.02
CA ARG A 238 20.70 16.70 37.76
C ARG A 238 21.07 15.48 38.61
N GLY A 239 22.34 15.09 38.58
CA GLY A 239 22.87 13.95 39.35
C GLY A 239 22.50 12.56 38.82
N ARG A 240 21.76 12.45 37.70
CA ARG A 240 21.40 11.14 37.11
C ARG A 240 22.51 10.64 36.18
N SER A 241 23.01 9.45 36.45
CA SER A 241 24.02 8.76 35.61
C SER A 241 23.40 8.06 34.40
N ARG A 242 22.15 7.60 34.53
CA ARG A 242 21.39 6.91 33.49
C ARG A 242 19.90 7.16 33.70
N THR A 243 19.17 7.47 32.63
CA THR A 243 17.70 7.59 32.72
C THR A 243 17.03 7.27 31.38
N GLN A 244 15.79 6.78 31.45
CA GLN A 244 15.00 6.51 30.25
C GLN A 244 14.16 7.74 29.90
N LEU A 245 14.37 8.25 28.69
CA LEU A 245 13.54 9.29 28.12
C LEU A 245 12.52 8.67 27.19
N LYS A 246 11.32 9.24 27.22
CA LYS A 246 10.24 8.95 26.29
C LYS A 246 9.84 10.24 25.60
N ILE A 247 9.82 10.21 24.29
CA ILE A 247 9.34 11.30 23.44
C ILE A 247 8.11 10.80 22.73
N THR A 248 7.04 11.56 22.84
CA THR A 248 5.78 11.31 22.13
C THR A 248 5.45 12.54 21.32
N ALA A 249 5.07 12.35 20.06
CA ALA A 249 4.54 13.42 19.23
C ALA A 249 3.31 12.91 18.49
N ALA A 250 2.32 13.78 18.36
CA ALA A 250 1.11 13.55 17.60
C ALA A 250 0.88 14.77 16.71
N VAL A 251 0.69 14.55 15.42
CA VAL A 251 0.24 15.60 14.49
C VAL A 251 -1.17 15.25 14.04
N THR A 252 -2.09 16.20 14.15
CA THR A 252 -3.50 16.03 13.78
C THR A 252 -3.88 17.01 12.69
N GLN A 253 -4.53 16.52 11.64
CA GLN A 253 -5.00 17.32 10.53
C GLN A 253 -6.36 16.79 10.05
N LYS A 254 -7.39 17.63 10.06
CA LYS A 254 -8.76 17.27 9.61
C LYS A 254 -9.28 15.95 10.24
N GLY A 255 -8.98 15.70 11.52
CA GLY A 255 -9.41 14.49 12.24
C GLY A 255 -8.48 13.28 12.10
N GLU A 256 -7.51 13.31 11.18
CA GLU A 256 -6.48 12.27 11.07
C GLU A 256 -5.30 12.58 12.00
N THR A 257 -4.87 11.60 12.81
CA THR A 257 -3.75 11.77 13.74
C THR A 257 -2.63 10.78 13.46
N GLN A 258 -1.45 11.28 13.09
CA GLN A 258 -0.23 10.47 13.08
C GLN A 258 0.50 10.63 14.41
N ARG A 259 0.93 9.49 15.00
CA ARG A 259 1.68 9.47 16.26
C ARG A 259 3.04 8.83 16.09
N VAL A 260 4.02 9.36 16.80
CA VAL A 260 5.35 8.75 16.94
C VAL A 260 5.73 8.71 18.40
N GLU A 261 6.23 7.56 18.84
CA GLU A 261 6.84 7.35 20.15
C GLU A 261 8.27 6.85 19.96
N ARG A 262 9.22 7.45 20.69
CA ARG A 262 10.59 6.98 20.79
C ARG A 262 11.00 6.92 22.26
N ARG A 263 11.65 5.83 22.65
CA ARG A 263 12.29 5.69 23.95
C ARG A 263 13.79 5.59 23.76
N LEU A 264 14.55 6.24 24.63
CA LEU A 264 16.00 6.11 24.65
C LEU A 264 16.53 6.11 26.07
N ILE A 265 17.72 5.55 26.24
CA ILE A 265 18.48 5.65 27.47
C ILE A 265 19.53 6.73 27.27
N VAL A 266 19.46 7.79 28.06
CA VAL A 266 20.52 8.79 28.14
C VAL A 266 21.47 8.45 29.26
N ARG A 267 22.76 8.66 29.02
CA ARG A 267 23.83 8.51 29.99
C ARG A 267 24.45 9.87 30.31
N ARG A 268 25.14 9.98 31.44
CA ARG A 268 25.88 11.19 31.81
C ARG A 268 26.99 11.48 30.80
#